data_AF-A0A363UN46-F1
#
_entry.id   AF-A0A363UN46-F1
#
_cell.length_a   1.000
_cell.length_b   1.000
_cell.length_c   1.000
_cell.angle_alpha   90.00
_cell.angle_beta   90.00
_cell.angle_gamma   90.00
#
_symmetry.space_group_name_H-M   'P 1'
#
loop_
_entity.id
_entity.type
_entity.pdbx_description
1 polymer ?
#
loop_
_entity_poly.entity_id
_entity_poly.type
_entity_poly.pdbx_seq_one_letter_code
_entity_poly.pdbx_strand_id
1 'polypeptide(L)'
;MRGGALGALLTLIAVVIVAVVVFLAVDVFLFDSATVKRVRGDSGSLFSAQQQADTFSAADAVRIGREEAERVAAMTAREIAGQVARQEIAQRTGDVSTAATLRLAEAPALSELSGTEQLAAREAKRVAQRIAREVAAEVATDELMAYVDSLTQQAADPLAVAAAEQQAESEGAADNGDVASDAAVPAAESAATTSQATPVAPVDPKPAAPKPDRPKPQLAPRPDPQSTASKPAPPKPTTASRPAAPEAKPQPSAVDLKPWWPTAAVGEQVLSLRFAGEAQADNAGLALLFTAPPASLEAVADHVRVLDDNGQVVEIEWSSARNPALVQSQPLSVGRYVVIIDKALTDRDGRQMMRKLEGPVFIRGR
;
A
#
# COMPACT_ATOMS: atom_id res chain seq x y z
N MET A 1 2.53 -45.37 15.21
CA MET A 1 3.50 -44.28 15.48
C MET A 1 4.60 -44.22 14.40
N ARG A 2 4.28 -44.20 13.10
CA ARG A 2 5.27 -44.12 12.00
C ARG A 2 5.18 -42.83 11.15
N GLY A 3 4.28 -41.91 11.49
CA GLY A 3 4.10 -40.64 10.77
C GLY A 3 5.08 -39.51 11.12
N GLY A 4 5.86 -39.65 12.20
CA GLY A 4 6.75 -38.57 12.68
C GLY A 4 8.01 -38.36 11.84
N ALA A 5 8.58 -39.44 11.30
CA ALA A 5 9.84 -39.36 10.56
C ALA A 5 9.67 -38.71 9.17
N LEU A 6 8.53 -38.93 8.51
CA LEU A 6 8.27 -38.34 7.19
C LEU A 6 7.95 -36.84 7.29
N GLY A 7 7.24 -36.43 8.34
CA GLY A 7 6.94 -35.01 8.59
C GLY A 7 8.20 -34.20 8.90
N ALA A 8 9.10 -34.74 9.72
CA ALA A 8 10.38 -34.10 10.04
C ALA A 8 11.32 -33.98 8.82
N LEU A 9 11.26 -34.94 7.89
CA LEU A 9 12.04 -34.87 6.66
C LEU A 9 11.52 -33.76 5.73
N LEU A 10 10.20 -33.61 5.59
CA LEU A 10 9.60 -32.59 4.73
C LEU A 10 9.83 -31.17 5.24
N THR A 11 9.76 -30.96 6.56
CA THR A 11 10.08 -29.66 7.16
C THR A 11 11.55 -29.31 6.96
N LEU A 12 12.46 -30.27 7.10
CA LEU A 12 13.89 -30.05 6.87
C LEU A 12 14.18 -29.72 5.40
N ILE A 13 13.54 -30.39 4.45
CA ILE A 13 13.68 -30.08 3.02
C ILE A 13 13.16 -28.67 2.72
N ALA A 14 12.01 -28.27 3.28
CA ALA A 14 11.46 -26.92 3.09
C ALA A 14 12.42 -25.84 3.61
N VAL A 15 12.98 -26.03 4.81
CA VAL A 15 13.96 -25.09 5.39
C VAL A 15 15.22 -24.98 4.54
N VAL A 16 15.74 -26.09 4.03
CA VAL A 16 16.93 -26.09 3.15
C VAL A 16 16.65 -25.36 1.84
N ILE A 17 15.47 -25.55 1.23
CA ILE A 17 15.09 -24.85 -0.01
C ILE A 17 15.02 -23.33 0.24
N VAL A 18 14.38 -22.90 1.33
CA VAL A 18 14.29 -21.48 1.69
C VAL A 18 15.69 -20.90 1.92
N ALA A 19 16.56 -21.61 2.65
CA ALA A 19 17.94 -21.16 2.90
C ALA A 19 18.74 -21.00 1.59
N VAL A 20 18.57 -21.91 0.62
CA VAL A 20 19.22 -21.81 -0.70
C VAL A 20 18.68 -20.63 -1.51
N VAL A 21 17.37 -20.37 -1.47
CA VAL A 21 16.77 -19.22 -2.17
C VAL A 21 17.24 -17.90 -1.57
N VAL A 22 17.28 -17.79 -0.24
CA VAL A 22 17.80 -16.60 0.47
C VAL A 22 19.28 -16.42 0.16
N PHE A 23 20.08 -17.50 0.20
CA PHE A 23 21.49 -17.44 -0.15
C PHE A 23 21.70 -16.97 -1.58
N LEU A 24 20.98 -17.52 -2.57
CA LEU A 24 21.08 -17.08 -3.97
C LEU A 24 20.60 -15.63 -4.17
N ALA A 25 19.55 -15.20 -3.47
CA ALA A 25 19.08 -13.81 -3.54
C ALA A 25 20.14 -12.84 -3.01
N VAL A 26 20.77 -13.18 -1.88
CA VAL A 26 21.86 -12.40 -1.27
C VAL A 26 23.11 -12.43 -2.15
N ASP A 27 23.47 -13.58 -2.73
CA ASP A 27 24.64 -13.74 -3.60
C ASP A 27 24.46 -12.97 -4.91
N VAL A 28 23.27 -13.00 -5.52
CA VAL A 28 22.95 -12.16 -6.69
C VAL A 28 23.00 -10.67 -6.33
N PHE A 29 22.50 -10.26 -5.16
CA PHE A 29 22.56 -8.86 -4.74
C PHE A 29 23.99 -8.37 -4.44
N LEU A 30 24.84 -9.24 -3.86
CA LEU A 30 26.22 -8.91 -3.50
C LEU A 30 27.19 -9.03 -4.69
N PHE A 31 26.98 -9.97 -5.62
CA PHE A 31 27.85 -10.12 -6.79
C PHE A 31 27.47 -9.22 -7.98
N ASP A 32 26.22 -8.80 -8.11
CA ASP A 32 25.83 -7.86 -9.17
C ASP A 32 26.34 -6.43 -8.88
N SER A 33 26.56 -6.10 -7.60
CA SER A 33 27.09 -4.79 -7.19
C SER A 33 28.63 -4.69 -7.32
N ALA A 34 29.38 -5.80 -7.34
CA ALA A 34 30.84 -5.77 -7.37
C ALA A 34 31.48 -6.14 -8.72
N THR A 35 30.82 -6.91 -9.59
CA THR A 35 31.52 -7.57 -10.72
C THR A 35 31.24 -7.02 -12.12
N VAL A 36 30.23 -6.17 -12.31
CA VAL A 36 29.91 -5.62 -13.65
C VAL A 36 30.82 -4.45 -14.07
N LYS A 37 31.61 -3.87 -13.16
CA LYS A 37 32.45 -2.68 -13.45
C LYS A 37 33.87 -2.94 -13.97
N ARG A 38 34.33 -4.19 -14.16
CA ARG A 38 35.75 -4.44 -14.53
C ARG A 38 36.05 -5.26 -15.79
N VAL A 39 35.07 -5.72 -16.58
CA VAL A 39 35.37 -6.66 -17.70
C VAL A 39 35.04 -6.14 -19.11
N ARG A 40 34.44 -4.96 -19.29
CA ARG A 40 34.39 -4.32 -20.62
C ARG A 40 35.11 -2.99 -20.60
N GLY A 41 36.34 -3.01 -21.13
CA GLY A 41 37.12 -1.82 -21.43
C GLY A 41 36.49 -1.00 -22.56
N ASP A 42 35.35 -0.38 -22.29
CA ASP A 42 34.77 0.69 -23.12
C ASP A 42 34.96 2.02 -22.38
N SER A 43 36.11 2.64 -22.61
CA SER A 43 36.52 3.92 -22.01
C SER A 43 35.81 5.14 -22.63
N GLY A 44 34.56 4.98 -23.08
CA GLY A 44 33.92 5.93 -23.99
C GLY A 44 32.49 6.34 -23.63
N SER A 45 32.04 6.27 -22.37
CA SER A 45 30.71 6.79 -22.00
C SER A 45 30.49 6.96 -20.48
N LEU A 46 31.47 7.52 -19.75
CA LEU A 46 31.33 7.68 -18.29
C LEU A 46 30.50 8.90 -17.83
N PHE A 47 30.05 9.78 -18.74
CA PHE A 47 29.25 10.95 -18.37
C PHE A 47 27.76 10.83 -18.67
N SER A 48 27.31 9.82 -19.42
CA SER A 48 25.90 9.64 -19.78
C SER A 48 25.18 8.59 -18.93
N ALA A 49 25.91 7.63 -18.34
CA ALA A 49 25.31 6.57 -17.52
C ALA A 49 25.10 6.98 -16.04
N GLN A 50 25.84 7.99 -15.55
CA GLN A 50 25.70 8.45 -14.17
C GLN A 50 24.38 9.19 -13.92
N GLN A 51 23.80 9.85 -14.95
CA GLN A 51 22.52 10.56 -14.82
C GLN A 51 21.29 9.64 -14.81
N GLN A 52 21.42 8.35 -15.19
CA GLN A 52 20.32 7.39 -15.14
C GLN A 52 20.29 6.56 -13.85
N ALA A 53 21.36 6.59 -13.04
CA ALA A 53 21.40 5.90 -11.75
C ALA A 53 20.73 6.71 -10.62
N ASP A 54 20.61 8.04 -10.76
CA ASP A 54 20.04 8.93 -9.73
C ASP A 54 18.49 9.01 -9.75
N THR A 55 17.82 8.31 -10.67
CA THR A 55 16.35 8.31 -10.75
C THR A 55 15.70 7.01 -10.28
N PHE A 56 16.46 5.99 -9.89
CA PHE A 56 15.88 4.79 -9.29
C PHE A 56 15.61 5.05 -7.81
N SER A 57 14.38 5.50 -7.52
CA SER A 57 13.89 5.64 -6.16
C SER A 57 13.92 4.29 -5.45
N ALA A 58 14.26 4.28 -4.16
CA ALA A 58 14.15 3.09 -3.32
C ALA A 58 12.74 2.47 -3.38
N ALA A 59 11.71 3.29 -3.62
CA ALA A 59 10.34 2.81 -3.85
C ALA A 59 10.18 2.00 -5.15
N ASP A 60 10.89 2.37 -6.23
CA ASP A 60 10.88 1.61 -7.48
C ASP A 60 11.68 0.32 -7.38
N ALA A 61 12.80 0.32 -6.65
CA ALA A 61 13.56 -0.90 -6.37
C ALA A 61 12.73 -1.92 -5.58
N VAL A 62 11.97 -1.47 -4.57
CA VAL A 62 11.05 -2.32 -3.79
C VAL A 62 9.89 -2.82 -4.66
N ARG A 63 9.35 -1.98 -5.55
CA ARG A 63 8.28 -2.39 -6.47
C ARG A 63 8.75 -3.45 -7.46
N ILE A 64 9.91 -3.24 -8.09
CA ILE A 64 10.51 -4.19 -9.04
C ILE A 64 10.87 -5.50 -8.31
N GLY A 65 11.46 -5.41 -7.12
CA GLY A 65 11.78 -6.59 -6.31
C GLY A 65 10.54 -7.40 -5.93
N ARG A 66 9.44 -6.73 -5.58
CA ARG A 66 8.16 -7.38 -5.27
C ARG A 66 7.54 -8.07 -6.49
N GLU A 67 7.52 -7.40 -7.64
CA GLU A 67 6.99 -7.96 -8.88
C GLU A 67 7.77 -9.20 -9.32
N GLU A 68 9.11 -9.17 -9.19
CA GLU A 68 9.95 -10.31 -9.55
C GLU A 68 9.85 -11.45 -8.52
N ALA A 69 9.76 -11.13 -7.23
CA ALA A 69 9.51 -12.13 -6.17
C ALA A 69 8.15 -12.82 -6.35
N GLU A 70 7.08 -12.08 -6.67
CA GLU A 70 5.76 -12.65 -6.96
C GLU A 70 5.81 -13.55 -8.20
N ARG A 71 6.59 -13.17 -9.22
CA ARG A 71 6.77 -13.97 -10.44
C ARG A 71 7.53 -15.27 -10.17
N VAL A 72 8.62 -15.21 -9.40
CA VAL A 72 9.40 -16.40 -9.01
C VAL A 72 8.57 -17.30 -8.11
N ALA A 73 7.89 -16.76 -7.10
CA ALA A 73 7.00 -17.52 -6.22
C ALA A 73 5.88 -18.22 -7.01
N ALA A 74 5.27 -17.54 -7.99
CA ALA A 74 4.26 -18.14 -8.86
C ALA A 74 4.82 -19.26 -9.76
N MET A 75 6.07 -19.13 -10.23
CA MET A 75 6.75 -20.15 -11.01
C MET A 75 7.06 -21.39 -10.16
N THR A 76 7.65 -21.19 -8.98
CA THR A 76 7.99 -22.26 -8.04
C THR A 76 6.75 -22.97 -7.52
N ALA A 77 5.68 -22.24 -7.19
CA ALA A 77 4.41 -22.82 -6.77
C ALA A 77 3.79 -23.71 -7.85
N ARG A 78 3.89 -23.31 -9.14
CA ARG A 78 3.46 -24.16 -10.26
C ARG A 78 4.27 -25.44 -10.38
N GLU A 79 5.59 -25.34 -10.20
CA GLU A 79 6.47 -26.50 -10.29
C GLU A 79 6.20 -27.50 -9.16
N ILE A 80 6.08 -27.01 -7.92
CA ILE A 80 5.75 -27.82 -6.74
C ILE A 80 4.37 -28.47 -6.90
N ALA A 81 3.35 -27.69 -7.29
CA ALA A 81 2.02 -28.25 -7.53
C ALA A 81 2.04 -29.34 -8.62
N GLY A 82 2.86 -29.17 -9.66
CA GLY A 82 3.06 -30.17 -10.69
C GLY A 82 3.79 -31.42 -10.19
N GLN A 83 4.72 -31.31 -9.25
CA GLN A 83 5.38 -32.45 -8.63
C GLN A 83 4.44 -33.21 -7.68
N VAL A 84 3.68 -32.49 -6.85
CA VAL A 84 2.70 -33.09 -5.93
C VAL A 84 1.60 -33.83 -6.70
N ALA A 85 1.03 -33.20 -7.74
CA ALA A 85 0.02 -33.85 -8.57
C ALA A 85 0.55 -35.13 -9.23
N ARG A 86 1.81 -35.13 -9.70
CA ARG A 86 2.45 -36.33 -10.26
C ARG A 86 2.66 -37.42 -9.22
N GLN A 87 3.09 -37.06 -8.01
CA GLN A 87 3.21 -38.03 -6.91
C GLN A 87 1.86 -38.63 -6.50
N GLU A 88 0.80 -37.82 -6.43
CA GLU A 88 -0.52 -38.32 -6.07
C GLU A 88 -1.11 -39.25 -7.15
N ILE A 89 -0.92 -38.91 -8.43
CA ILE A 89 -1.32 -39.78 -9.55
C ILE A 89 -0.55 -41.11 -9.47
N ALA A 90 0.78 -41.07 -9.29
CA ALA A 90 1.61 -42.28 -9.19
C ALA A 90 1.21 -43.16 -7.99
N GLN A 91 0.90 -42.55 -6.84
CA GLN A 91 0.40 -43.27 -5.66
C GLN A 91 -0.96 -43.92 -5.92
N ARG A 92 -1.88 -43.25 -6.61
CA ARG A 92 -3.22 -43.79 -6.90
C ARG A 92 -3.23 -44.85 -8.00
N THR A 93 -2.31 -44.78 -8.96
CA THR A 93 -2.21 -45.78 -10.04
C THR A 93 -1.43 -47.02 -9.63
N GLY A 94 -0.85 -47.05 -8.42
CA GLY A 94 -0.13 -48.21 -7.90
C GLY A 94 1.21 -48.46 -8.59
N ASP A 95 1.67 -47.52 -9.42
CA ASP A 95 2.86 -47.66 -10.25
C ASP A 95 4.09 -47.17 -9.49
N VAL A 96 4.46 -47.91 -8.44
CA VAL A 96 5.65 -47.64 -7.60
C VAL A 96 6.88 -48.41 -8.12
N SER A 97 6.81 -49.04 -9.30
CA SER A 97 7.94 -49.80 -9.81
C SER A 97 8.65 -49.10 -10.95
N THR A 98 9.94 -48.88 -10.70
CA THR A 98 11.03 -48.54 -11.62
C THR A 98 11.14 -47.09 -12.07
N ALA A 99 12.10 -46.43 -11.43
CA ALA A 99 12.90 -45.34 -11.98
C ALA A 99 13.38 -45.68 -13.41
N ALA A 100 12.60 -45.27 -14.40
CA ALA A 100 13.01 -45.21 -15.79
C ALA A 100 13.00 -43.73 -16.21
N THR A 101 14.20 -43.18 -16.32
CA THR A 101 14.61 -42.00 -17.10
C THR A 101 13.44 -41.20 -17.71
N LEU A 102 12.94 -40.22 -16.94
CA LEU A 102 11.87 -39.29 -17.34
C LEU A 102 12.31 -38.42 -18.52
N ARG A 103 11.99 -38.86 -19.74
CA ARG A 103 11.71 -37.92 -20.82
C ARG A 103 10.51 -37.07 -20.39
N LEU A 104 10.61 -35.78 -20.64
CA LEU A 104 9.58 -34.76 -20.46
C LEU A 104 8.38 -35.09 -21.38
N ALA A 105 7.60 -36.11 -21.03
CA ALA A 105 6.40 -36.47 -21.77
C ALA A 105 5.36 -35.38 -21.48
N GLU A 106 5.00 -34.67 -22.55
CA GLU A 106 3.97 -33.64 -22.60
C GLU A 106 2.67 -34.21 -22.01
N ALA A 107 2.10 -33.52 -21.03
CA ALA A 107 0.89 -33.99 -20.37
C ALA A 107 -0.23 -34.13 -21.42
N PRO A 108 -0.96 -35.26 -21.45
CA PRO A 108 -2.03 -35.47 -22.43
C PRO A 108 -3.06 -34.34 -22.32
N ALA A 109 -3.49 -33.82 -23.48
CA ALA A 109 -4.45 -32.74 -23.53
C ALA A 109 -5.74 -33.17 -22.83
N LEU A 110 -6.33 -32.27 -22.02
CA LEU A 110 -7.57 -32.51 -21.27
C LEU A 110 -8.74 -33.00 -22.15
N SER A 111 -8.65 -32.80 -23.46
CA SER A 111 -9.57 -33.25 -24.51
C SER A 111 -9.62 -34.77 -24.69
N GLU A 112 -8.56 -35.49 -24.34
CA GLU A 112 -8.41 -36.94 -24.61
C GLU A 112 -8.90 -37.82 -23.45
N LEU A 113 -9.15 -37.22 -22.28
CA LEU A 113 -9.64 -37.93 -21.10
C LEU A 113 -11.13 -38.23 -21.25
N SER A 114 -11.56 -39.42 -20.81
CA SER A 114 -12.96 -39.82 -20.82
C SER A 114 -13.81 -38.94 -19.87
N GLY A 115 -15.13 -38.83 -20.10
CA GLY A 115 -15.97 -37.81 -19.46
C GLY A 115 -15.96 -37.78 -17.92
N THR A 116 -15.75 -38.92 -17.26
CA THR A 116 -15.59 -39.00 -15.80
C THR A 116 -14.21 -38.55 -15.33
N GLU A 117 -13.16 -38.83 -16.10
CA GLU A 117 -11.79 -38.37 -15.84
C GLU A 117 -11.64 -36.86 -16.06
N GLN A 118 -12.35 -36.29 -17.04
CA GLN A 118 -12.41 -34.83 -17.20
C GLN A 118 -13.05 -34.13 -16.00
N LEU A 119 -14.06 -34.75 -15.40
CA LEU A 119 -14.71 -34.20 -14.21
C LEU A 119 -13.75 -34.23 -13.01
N ALA A 120 -13.06 -35.36 -12.80
CA ALA A 120 -12.04 -35.50 -11.76
C ALA A 120 -10.86 -34.53 -11.97
N ALA A 121 -10.39 -34.35 -13.20
CA ALA A 121 -9.31 -33.41 -13.52
C ALA A 121 -9.74 -31.94 -13.27
N ARG A 122 -10.99 -31.58 -13.57
CA ARG A 122 -11.54 -30.24 -13.27
C ARG A 122 -11.68 -30.02 -11.77
N GLU A 123 -12.10 -31.02 -11.02
CA GLU A 123 -12.22 -30.95 -9.57
C GLU A 123 -10.84 -30.85 -8.89
N ALA A 124 -9.89 -31.70 -9.30
CA ALA A 124 -8.50 -31.63 -8.83
C ALA A 124 -7.88 -30.24 -9.11
N LYS A 125 -8.14 -29.66 -10.28
CA LYS A 125 -7.70 -28.29 -10.59
C LYS A 125 -8.31 -27.24 -9.66
N ARG A 126 -9.60 -27.34 -9.33
CA ARG A 126 -10.26 -26.43 -8.38
C ARG A 126 -9.68 -26.56 -6.98
N VAL A 127 -9.43 -27.79 -6.53
CA VAL A 127 -8.83 -28.07 -5.22
C VAL A 127 -7.40 -27.53 -5.16
N ALA A 128 -6.58 -27.82 -6.17
CA ALA A 128 -5.21 -27.28 -6.26
C ALA A 128 -5.18 -25.75 -6.24
N GLN A 129 -6.11 -25.08 -6.94
CA GLN A 129 -6.22 -23.61 -6.89
C GLN A 129 -6.65 -23.07 -5.52
N ARG A 130 -7.48 -23.82 -4.77
CA ARG A 130 -7.86 -23.43 -3.41
C ARG A 130 -6.67 -23.53 -2.47
N ILE A 131 -5.98 -24.68 -2.48
CA ILE A 131 -4.78 -24.93 -1.66
C ILE A 131 -3.69 -23.91 -1.99
N ALA A 132 -3.44 -23.63 -3.28
CA ALA A 132 -2.46 -22.63 -3.68
C ALA A 132 -2.78 -21.22 -3.15
N ARG A 133 -4.05 -20.82 -3.04
CA ARG A 133 -4.43 -19.54 -2.43
C ARG A 133 -4.27 -19.53 -0.91
N GLU A 134 -4.58 -20.64 -0.27
CA GLU A 134 -4.46 -20.79 1.18
C GLU A 134 -2.99 -20.73 1.61
N VAL A 135 -2.13 -21.51 0.93
CA VAL A 135 -0.68 -21.47 1.14
C VAL A 135 -0.10 -20.10 0.81
N ALA A 136 -0.53 -19.45 -0.29
CA ALA A 136 -0.08 -18.09 -0.60
C ALA A 136 -0.51 -17.05 0.46
N ALA A 137 -1.66 -17.24 1.11
CA ALA A 137 -2.12 -16.36 2.18
C ALA A 137 -1.32 -16.59 3.48
N GLU A 138 -1.05 -17.85 3.84
CA GLU A 138 -0.26 -18.18 5.03
C GLU A 138 1.20 -17.72 4.89
N VAL A 139 1.86 -18.05 3.78
CA VAL A 139 3.27 -17.66 3.53
C VAL A 139 3.41 -16.13 3.46
N ALA A 140 2.47 -15.43 2.81
CA ALA A 140 2.49 -13.97 2.76
C ALA A 140 2.26 -13.31 4.13
N THR A 141 1.67 -14.02 5.10
CA THR A 141 1.46 -13.49 6.45
C THR A 141 2.68 -13.77 7.33
N ASP A 142 3.23 -14.98 7.27
CA ASP A 142 4.40 -15.38 8.06
C ASP A 142 5.69 -14.70 7.62
N GLU A 143 5.95 -14.60 6.31
CA GLU A 143 7.15 -13.90 5.82
C GLU A 143 7.06 -12.39 6.05
N LEU A 144 5.86 -11.81 5.98
CA LEU A 144 5.67 -10.39 6.26
C LEU A 144 5.86 -10.09 7.76
N MET A 145 5.39 -10.98 8.65
CA MET A 145 5.65 -10.87 10.09
C MET A 145 7.13 -11.07 10.41
N ALA A 146 7.80 -12.04 9.79
CA ALA A 146 9.23 -12.26 9.97
C ALA A 146 10.08 -11.10 9.43
N TYR A 147 9.69 -10.49 8.31
CA TYR A 147 10.34 -9.30 7.77
C TYR A 147 10.14 -8.08 8.67
N VAL A 148 8.93 -7.89 9.20
CA VAL A 148 8.63 -6.82 10.17
C VAL A 148 9.41 -7.01 11.47
N ASP A 149 9.51 -8.24 12.00
CA ASP A 149 10.33 -8.55 13.17
C ASP A 149 11.82 -8.31 12.90
N SER A 150 12.33 -8.64 11.71
CA SER A 150 13.72 -8.34 11.36
C SER A 150 14.00 -6.82 11.31
N LEU A 151 13.05 -6.03 10.81
CA LEU A 151 13.16 -4.58 10.73
C LEU A 151 13.05 -3.90 12.10
N THR A 152 12.19 -4.40 12.98
CA THR A 152 12.06 -3.88 14.35
C THR A 152 13.26 -4.27 15.21
N GLN A 153 13.83 -5.46 15.03
CA GLN A 153 15.05 -5.89 15.73
C GLN A 153 16.27 -5.05 15.32
N GLN A 154 16.35 -4.63 14.05
CA GLN A 154 17.42 -3.78 13.55
C GLN A 154 17.28 -2.30 13.96
N ALA A 155 16.08 -1.85 14.33
CA ALA A 155 15.84 -0.49 14.83
C ALA A 155 15.95 -0.36 16.37
N ALA A 156 15.98 -1.48 17.10
CA ALA A 156 15.95 -1.49 18.57
C ALA A 156 17.32 -1.30 19.24
N ASP A 157 18.44 -1.24 18.49
CA ASP A 157 19.76 -1.04 19.08
C ASP A 157 20.66 -0.01 18.37
N PRO A 158 20.25 1.27 18.31
CA PRO A 158 21.12 2.36 17.85
C PRO A 158 22.17 2.78 18.90
N LEU A 159 22.16 2.19 20.10
CA LEU A 159 23.09 2.52 21.20
C LEU A 159 24.27 1.54 21.32
N ALA A 160 24.15 0.28 20.87
CA ALA A 160 25.28 -0.65 20.86
C ALA A 160 26.35 -0.31 19.78
N VAL A 161 25.96 0.31 18.67
CA VAL A 161 26.92 0.67 17.60
C VAL A 161 27.82 1.84 18.02
N ALA A 162 27.33 2.76 18.86
CA ALA A 162 28.15 3.85 19.40
C ALA A 162 29.10 3.42 20.53
N ALA A 163 28.77 2.34 21.25
CA ALA A 163 29.62 1.80 22.32
C ALA A 163 30.78 0.93 21.78
N ALA A 164 30.63 0.31 20.60
CA ALA A 164 31.68 -0.54 20.02
C ALA A 164 32.86 0.24 19.43
N GLU A 165 32.67 1.50 19.02
CA GLU A 165 33.78 2.35 18.51
C GLU A 165 34.60 3.01 19.62
N GLN A 166 34.06 3.15 20.84
CA GLN A 166 34.82 3.71 21.98
C GLN A 166 35.60 2.66 22.78
N GLN A 167 35.36 1.37 22.56
CA GLN A 167 36.01 0.29 23.32
C GLN A 167 37.23 -0.31 22.60
N ALA A 168 37.49 0.07 21.35
CA ALA A 168 38.67 -0.37 20.59
C ALA A 168 39.91 0.54 20.78
N GLU A 169 39.79 1.68 21.49
CA GLU A 169 40.90 2.63 21.69
C GLU A 169 41.43 2.68 23.12
N SER A 170 40.92 1.84 24.03
CA SER A 170 41.32 1.81 25.45
C SER A 170 41.80 0.43 25.94
N GLU A 171 42.37 -0.39 25.06
CA GLU A 171 43.01 -1.65 25.43
C GLU A 171 44.54 -1.49 25.34
N GLY A 172 45.10 -0.80 26.32
CA GLY A 172 46.52 -0.45 26.33
C GLY A 172 47.04 0.17 27.63
N ALA A 173 46.63 -0.32 28.81
CA ALA A 173 47.40 -0.15 30.05
C ALA A 173 46.88 -1.06 31.17
N ALA A 174 47.83 -1.61 31.93
CA ALA A 174 47.75 -2.37 33.18
C ALA A 174 46.67 -1.89 34.19
N ASP A 175 46.22 -2.65 35.19
CA ASP A 175 46.97 -3.37 36.22
C ASP A 175 45.97 -4.05 37.17
N ASN A 176 46.49 -4.95 38.01
CA ASN A 176 45.88 -5.90 38.92
C ASN A 176 44.90 -5.39 40.00
N GLY A 177 44.09 -6.35 40.48
CA GLY A 177 43.58 -6.45 41.85
C GLY A 177 42.18 -5.86 42.04
N ASP A 178 41.35 -6.30 42.97
CA ASP A 178 41.37 -7.35 43.97
C ASP A 178 39.92 -7.44 44.52
N VAL A 179 39.62 -8.53 45.20
CA VAL A 179 38.37 -8.89 45.90
C VAL A 179 37.53 -7.76 46.54
N ALA A 180 36.19 -7.89 46.49
CA ALA A 180 35.33 -8.28 47.64
C ALA A 180 33.87 -7.79 47.52
N SER A 181 32.97 -8.68 47.94
CA SER A 181 31.73 -8.49 48.72
C SER A 181 31.10 -7.09 48.78
N ASP A 182 29.77 -7.00 48.66
CA ASP A 182 28.81 -7.27 49.75
C ASP A 182 27.43 -6.66 49.41
N ALA A 183 26.44 -7.20 50.09
CA ALA A 183 25.02 -6.90 50.11
C ALA A 183 24.62 -5.42 50.17
N ALA A 184 23.41 -5.11 49.66
CA ALA A 184 22.23 -4.87 50.52
C ALA A 184 21.13 -4.07 49.79
N VAL A 185 19.90 -4.57 49.95
CA VAL A 185 18.61 -3.89 49.73
C VAL A 185 18.40 -2.85 50.84
N PRO A 186 17.86 -1.65 50.57
CA PRO A 186 16.46 -1.34 50.95
C PRO A 186 15.75 -0.41 49.92
N ALA A 187 14.48 -0.62 49.55
CA ALA A 187 13.28 -0.22 50.27
C ALA A 187 13.31 1.24 50.78
N ALA A 188 12.65 2.15 50.06
CA ALA A 188 12.23 3.45 50.59
C ALA A 188 10.92 3.93 49.95
N GLU A 189 9.91 3.88 50.80
CA GLU A 189 8.61 4.50 50.80
C GLU A 189 8.75 6.03 50.94
N SER A 190 8.08 6.83 50.10
CA SER A 190 7.78 8.27 50.30
C SER A 190 7.23 8.85 49.01
N ALA A 191 6.34 9.81 48.97
CA ALA A 191 5.39 10.37 49.92
C ALA A 191 4.52 11.29 49.03
N ALA A 192 3.26 11.46 49.43
CA ALA A 192 2.35 12.40 48.81
C ALA A 192 2.93 13.82 48.78
N THR A 193 2.71 14.55 47.69
CA THR A 193 2.73 16.01 47.73
C THR A 193 1.56 16.56 46.92
N THR A 194 0.54 16.90 47.69
CA THR A 194 -0.54 17.82 47.36
C THR A 194 0.05 19.16 46.95
N SER A 195 -0.36 19.71 45.80
CA SER A 195 -0.23 21.14 45.53
C SER A 195 -1.55 21.66 44.95
N GLN A 196 -2.33 22.24 45.87
CA GLN A 196 -3.36 23.21 45.56
C GLN A 196 -2.69 24.49 45.04
N ALA A 197 -3.15 24.97 43.88
CA ALA A 197 -3.06 26.37 43.47
C ALA A 197 -4.35 26.69 42.70
N THR A 198 -5.34 27.20 43.42
CA THR A 198 -5.83 28.58 43.37
C THR A 198 -6.60 28.94 42.08
N PRO A 199 -7.91 29.23 42.18
CA PRO A 199 -8.74 29.61 41.06
C PRO A 199 -8.52 31.08 40.70
N VAL A 200 -8.14 31.36 39.46
CA VAL A 200 -8.14 32.73 38.91
C VAL A 200 -9.51 33.00 38.30
N ALA A 201 -10.13 34.07 38.79
CA ALA A 201 -11.46 34.56 38.44
C ALA A 201 -11.60 34.94 36.94
N PRO A 202 -12.82 34.90 36.40
CA PRO A 202 -13.13 35.20 35.02
C PRO A 202 -13.04 36.71 34.75
N VAL A 203 -12.38 37.10 33.66
CA VAL A 203 -12.42 38.47 33.14
C VAL A 203 -13.42 38.48 31.97
N ASP A 204 -14.54 39.16 32.18
CA ASP A 204 -15.54 39.53 31.19
C ASP A 204 -14.97 40.53 30.15
N PRO A 205 -14.89 40.20 28.85
CA PRO A 205 -14.84 41.21 27.81
C PRO A 205 -16.26 41.64 27.42
N LYS A 206 -16.59 42.82 27.95
CA LYS A 206 -17.63 43.79 27.54
C LYS A 206 -18.11 43.65 26.07
N PRO A 207 -19.43 43.55 25.81
CA PRO A 207 -20.00 43.58 24.47
C PRO A 207 -19.93 45.00 23.88
N ALA A 208 -19.38 45.12 22.67
CA ALA A 208 -19.54 46.31 21.84
C ALA A 208 -20.24 45.92 20.53
N ALA A 209 -21.49 46.35 20.41
CA ALA A 209 -22.24 46.46 19.17
C ALA A 209 -23.02 47.78 19.24
N PRO A 210 -23.62 48.29 18.16
CA PRO A 210 -23.24 48.23 16.73
C PRO A 210 -23.18 49.65 16.13
N LYS A 211 -22.76 49.81 14.86
CA LYS A 211 -23.50 50.65 13.90
C LYS A 211 -23.02 50.45 12.45
N PRO A 212 -23.94 50.67 11.48
CA PRO A 212 -23.85 50.24 10.10
C PRO A 212 -23.31 51.36 9.21
N ASP A 213 -22.64 50.99 8.11
CA ASP A 213 -22.71 51.85 6.93
C ASP A 213 -22.74 51.02 5.65
N ARG A 214 -23.83 51.25 4.92
CA ARG A 214 -24.20 50.61 3.67
C ARG A 214 -24.14 51.69 2.60
N PRO A 215 -23.16 51.69 1.69
CA PRO A 215 -23.35 52.34 0.41
C PRO A 215 -24.07 51.36 -0.53
N LYS A 216 -25.30 51.72 -0.88
CA LYS A 216 -26.08 51.13 -1.98
C LYS A 216 -25.76 51.92 -3.28
N PRO A 217 -26.26 51.48 -4.44
CA PRO A 217 -25.52 50.98 -5.59
C PRO A 217 -25.19 52.05 -6.65
N GLN A 218 -24.05 51.91 -7.34
CA GLN A 218 -23.75 52.71 -8.53
C GLN A 218 -24.13 51.95 -9.80
N LEU A 219 -25.29 52.29 -10.34
CA LEU A 219 -25.70 52.01 -11.72
C LEU A 219 -25.01 53.00 -12.66
N ALA A 220 -24.36 52.50 -13.70
CA ALA A 220 -23.92 53.27 -14.88
C ALA A 220 -23.87 52.31 -16.10
N PRO A 221 -23.80 52.80 -17.35
CA PRO A 221 -24.96 52.89 -18.25
C PRO A 221 -24.89 51.94 -19.47
N ARG A 222 -26.06 51.50 -19.99
CA ARG A 222 -26.25 51.24 -21.44
C ARG A 222 -26.37 52.61 -22.12
N PRO A 223 -25.70 52.88 -23.26
CA PRO A 223 -26.15 52.44 -24.61
C PRO A 223 -24.93 52.23 -25.58
N ASP A 224 -24.97 51.86 -26.87
CA ASP A 224 -25.92 52.03 -27.97
C ASP A 224 -25.80 50.88 -29.02
N PRO A 225 -26.82 50.71 -29.89
CA PRO A 225 -26.83 49.82 -31.04
C PRO A 225 -26.43 50.56 -32.33
N GLN A 226 -25.55 49.96 -33.15
CA GLN A 226 -25.35 50.13 -34.61
C GLN A 226 -23.97 49.52 -34.93
N SER A 227 -23.71 48.77 -36.00
CA SER A 227 -24.09 49.03 -37.38
C SER A 227 -23.75 47.86 -38.30
N THR A 228 -24.50 47.80 -39.40
CA THR A 228 -24.16 47.29 -40.74
C THR A 228 -23.91 45.81 -40.97
N ALA A 229 -25.00 45.20 -41.46
CA ALA A 229 -25.06 44.14 -42.46
C ALA A 229 -23.83 44.03 -43.38
N SER A 230 -23.18 42.87 -43.33
CA SER A 230 -22.37 42.36 -44.43
C SER A 230 -23.13 41.22 -45.11
N LYS A 231 -23.36 41.45 -46.40
CA LYS A 231 -23.93 40.57 -47.42
C LYS A 231 -23.45 39.11 -47.30
N PRO A 232 -24.34 38.10 -47.27
CA PRO A 232 -23.92 36.70 -47.23
C PRO A 232 -23.28 36.30 -48.56
N ALA A 233 -22.04 35.81 -48.50
CA ALA A 233 -21.44 35.04 -49.58
C ALA A 233 -22.10 33.65 -49.65
N PRO A 234 -22.28 33.07 -50.85
CA PRO A 234 -22.88 31.75 -51.00
C PRO A 234 -22.05 30.69 -50.27
N PRO A 235 -22.66 29.83 -49.43
CA PRO A 235 -21.92 28.78 -48.73
C PRO A 235 -21.38 27.77 -49.74
N LYS A 236 -20.06 27.57 -49.73
CA LYS A 236 -19.45 26.38 -50.31
C LYS A 236 -20.05 25.15 -49.62
N PRO A 237 -20.31 24.04 -50.35
CA PRO A 237 -20.77 22.80 -49.74
C PRO A 237 -19.70 22.28 -48.79
N THR A 238 -19.89 22.53 -47.49
CA THR A 238 -19.11 21.92 -46.42
C THR A 238 -19.40 20.43 -46.47
N THR A 239 -18.38 19.67 -46.84
CA THR A 239 -18.29 18.22 -46.71
C THR A 239 -18.89 17.81 -45.36
N ALA A 240 -19.95 17.01 -45.39
CA ALA A 240 -20.64 16.54 -44.20
C ALA A 240 -19.61 15.96 -43.22
N SER A 241 -19.36 16.70 -42.13
CA SER A 241 -18.55 16.22 -41.01
C SER A 241 -19.19 14.94 -40.50
N ARG A 242 -18.50 13.83 -40.72
CA ARG A 242 -18.81 12.53 -40.15
C ARG A 242 -19.04 12.73 -38.65
N PRO A 243 -20.16 12.27 -38.07
CA PRO A 243 -20.38 12.36 -36.63
C PRO A 243 -19.18 11.75 -35.91
N ALA A 244 -18.54 12.53 -35.04
CA ALA A 244 -17.46 12.04 -34.20
C ALA A 244 -18.00 10.82 -33.43
N ALA A 245 -17.24 9.72 -33.46
CA ALA A 245 -17.60 8.54 -32.68
C ALA A 245 -17.69 8.94 -31.20
N PRO A 246 -18.72 8.52 -30.47
CA PRO A 246 -18.86 8.84 -29.05
C PRO A 246 -17.62 8.33 -28.31
N GLU A 247 -16.95 9.23 -27.58
CA GLU A 247 -15.84 8.87 -26.70
C GLU A 247 -16.32 7.82 -25.70
N ALA A 248 -15.65 6.67 -25.69
CA ALA A 248 -15.98 5.58 -24.80
C ALA A 248 -15.74 6.05 -23.36
N LYS A 249 -16.79 5.97 -22.52
CA LYS A 249 -16.67 6.29 -21.08
C LYS A 249 -15.56 5.43 -20.46
N PRO A 250 -14.64 6.01 -19.69
CA PRO A 250 -13.55 5.26 -19.06
C PRO A 250 -14.14 4.18 -18.14
N GLN A 251 -13.88 2.91 -18.45
CA GLN A 251 -14.23 1.80 -17.57
C GLN A 251 -13.10 1.61 -16.54
N PRO A 252 -13.43 1.44 -15.25
CA PRO A 252 -12.41 1.18 -14.24
C PRO A 252 -11.70 -0.14 -14.54
N SER A 253 -10.37 -0.13 -14.53
CA SER A 253 -9.61 -1.37 -14.67
C SER A 253 -9.74 -2.19 -13.39
N ALA A 254 -9.67 -3.52 -13.47
CA ALA A 254 -9.81 -4.39 -12.30
C ALA A 254 -8.74 -4.14 -11.20
N VAL A 255 -7.60 -3.55 -11.58
CA VAL A 255 -6.52 -3.14 -10.66
C VAL A 255 -6.96 -1.96 -9.79
N ASP A 256 -7.79 -1.07 -10.33
CA ASP A 256 -8.23 0.13 -9.61
C ASP A 256 -9.34 -0.13 -8.57
N LEU A 257 -9.84 -1.38 -8.47
CA LEU A 257 -10.89 -1.77 -7.52
C LEU A 257 -10.37 -2.29 -6.18
N LYS A 258 -9.04 -2.41 -6.01
CA LYS A 258 -8.47 -2.87 -4.75
C LYS A 258 -8.53 -1.74 -3.71
N PRO A 259 -9.01 -2.00 -2.47
CA PRO A 259 -8.94 -1.02 -1.40
C PRO A 259 -7.49 -0.54 -1.21
N TRP A 260 -7.29 0.77 -1.32
CA TRP A 260 -5.99 1.41 -1.12
C TRP A 260 -5.78 1.91 0.32
N TRP A 261 -6.82 1.81 1.14
CA TRP A 261 -6.78 2.08 2.57
C TRP A 261 -6.56 0.78 3.38
N PRO A 262 -6.08 0.87 4.63
CA PRO A 262 -5.89 -0.30 5.48
C PRO A 262 -7.22 -1.02 5.72
N THR A 263 -7.30 -2.30 5.38
CA THR A 263 -8.46 -3.15 5.65
C THR A 263 -8.37 -3.87 6.99
N ALA A 264 -7.17 -4.01 7.55
CA ALA A 264 -6.97 -4.53 8.89
C ALA A 264 -7.48 -3.52 9.92
N ALA A 265 -8.07 -4.01 11.00
CA ALA A 265 -8.46 -3.17 12.12
C ALA A 265 -7.20 -2.53 12.72
N VAL A 266 -6.99 -1.26 12.40
CA VAL A 266 -6.01 -0.42 13.11
C VAL A 266 -6.58 -0.21 14.51
N GLY A 267 -5.73 -0.27 15.54
CA GLY A 267 -6.17 -0.14 16.93
C GLY A 267 -7.04 1.09 17.17
N GLU A 268 -7.95 1.00 18.14
CA GLU A 268 -8.97 2.03 18.46
C GLU A 268 -8.39 3.41 18.83
N GLN A 269 -7.07 3.49 19.01
CA GLN A 269 -6.33 4.70 19.38
C GLN A 269 -5.94 5.58 18.19
N VAL A 270 -6.22 5.18 16.94
CA VAL A 270 -5.78 5.90 15.75
C VAL A 270 -6.95 6.20 14.80
N LEU A 271 -6.95 7.40 14.22
CA LEU A 271 -7.88 7.72 13.14
C LEU A 271 -7.47 6.96 11.88
N SER A 272 -8.38 6.18 11.30
CA SER A 272 -8.12 5.47 10.04
C SER A 272 -9.34 5.52 9.11
N LEU A 273 -9.07 5.32 7.83
CA LEU A 273 -10.09 5.28 6.78
C LEU A 273 -10.59 3.85 6.63
N ARG A 274 -11.91 3.65 6.79
CA ARG A 274 -12.59 2.35 6.64
C ARG A 274 -13.15 2.15 5.24
N PHE A 275 -13.53 3.22 4.57
CA PHE A 275 -14.10 3.18 3.22
C PHE A 275 -13.86 4.50 2.49
N ALA A 276 -13.53 4.40 1.20
CA ALA A 276 -13.57 5.49 0.24
C ALA A 276 -14.27 5.02 -1.03
N GLY A 277 -15.26 5.77 -1.50
CA GLY A 277 -16.05 5.37 -2.67
C GLY A 277 -17.05 6.42 -3.12
N GLU A 278 -17.90 6.04 -4.07
CA GLU A 278 -19.06 6.84 -4.48
C GLU A 278 -20.12 6.86 -3.38
N ALA A 279 -20.69 8.03 -3.10
CA ALA A 279 -21.80 8.19 -2.18
C ALA A 279 -23.06 7.50 -2.73
N GLN A 280 -23.74 6.69 -1.90
CA GLN A 280 -24.94 5.94 -2.31
C GLN A 280 -26.21 6.79 -2.51
N ALA A 281 -26.19 8.07 -2.14
CA ALA A 281 -27.35 8.95 -2.21
C ALA A 281 -27.59 9.49 -3.64
N ASP A 282 -28.63 10.30 -3.81
CA ASP A 282 -28.94 11.00 -5.08
C ASP A 282 -27.82 11.97 -5.52
N ASN A 283 -26.84 12.21 -4.64
CA ASN A 283 -25.65 13.00 -4.90
C ASN A 283 -24.50 12.07 -5.25
N ALA A 284 -24.21 11.91 -6.55
CA ALA A 284 -23.05 11.17 -7.05
C ALA A 284 -21.75 11.94 -6.72
N GLY A 285 -21.29 11.83 -5.47
CA GLY A 285 -20.06 12.44 -4.97
C GLY A 285 -19.14 11.41 -4.30
N LEU A 286 -18.07 11.89 -3.66
CA LEU A 286 -17.18 11.09 -2.84
C LEU A 286 -17.76 10.87 -1.45
N ALA A 287 -17.55 9.67 -0.91
CA ALA A 287 -17.88 9.29 0.45
C ALA A 287 -16.63 8.71 1.14
N LEU A 288 -16.26 9.31 2.27
CA LEU A 288 -15.13 8.89 3.11
C LEU A 288 -15.67 8.50 4.49
N LEU A 289 -15.48 7.24 4.88
CA LEU A 289 -15.87 6.74 6.20
C LEU A 289 -14.61 6.52 7.04
N PHE A 290 -14.54 7.24 8.16
CA PHE A 290 -13.45 7.11 9.13
C PHE A 290 -13.84 6.17 10.28
N THR A 291 -12.86 5.76 11.08
CA THR A 291 -13.11 5.01 12.34
C THR A 291 -13.77 5.87 13.42
N ALA A 292 -13.49 7.18 13.43
CA ALA A 292 -14.06 8.17 14.32
C ALA A 292 -14.39 9.46 13.55
N PRO A 293 -15.30 10.32 14.04
CA PRO A 293 -15.61 11.59 13.41
C PRO A 293 -14.36 12.50 13.34
N PRO A 294 -14.05 13.09 12.16
CA PRO A 294 -12.97 14.06 12.06
C PRO A 294 -13.24 15.26 12.99
N ALA A 295 -12.17 15.97 13.37
CA ALA A 295 -12.24 17.10 14.30
C ALA A 295 -13.26 18.16 13.88
N SER A 296 -13.22 18.55 12.60
CA SER A 296 -14.20 19.42 11.95
C SER A 296 -14.24 19.15 10.45
N LEU A 297 -15.21 19.75 9.73
CA LEU A 297 -15.26 19.66 8.26
C LEU A 297 -14.19 20.53 7.60
N GLU A 298 -13.81 21.64 8.24
CA GLU A 298 -12.69 22.49 7.81
C GLU A 298 -11.37 21.71 7.88
N ALA A 299 -11.15 20.94 8.95
CA ALA A 299 -9.97 20.08 9.05
C ALA A 299 -9.93 19.03 7.93
N VAL A 300 -11.08 18.53 7.50
CA VAL A 300 -11.15 17.65 6.31
C VAL A 300 -10.81 18.42 5.04
N ALA A 301 -11.34 19.63 4.85
CA ALA A 301 -11.04 20.47 3.69
C ALA A 301 -9.53 20.83 3.59
N ASP A 302 -8.89 21.10 4.73
CA ASP A 302 -7.47 21.47 4.80
C ASP A 302 -6.53 20.28 4.55
N HIS A 303 -6.93 19.07 4.95
CA HIS A 303 -6.08 17.88 4.91
C HIS A 303 -6.48 16.83 3.86
N VAL A 304 -7.63 16.98 3.21
CA VAL A 304 -8.08 16.10 2.13
C VAL A 304 -8.07 16.86 0.81
N ARG A 305 -7.19 16.44 -0.09
CA ARG A 305 -7.10 16.94 -1.45
C ARG A 305 -7.65 15.91 -2.42
N VAL A 306 -8.37 16.39 -3.43
CA VAL A 306 -8.89 15.54 -4.49
C VAL A 306 -8.38 16.06 -5.82
N LEU A 307 -7.82 15.14 -6.60
CA LEU A 307 -7.34 15.40 -7.95
C LEU A 307 -8.29 14.75 -8.96
N ASP A 308 -8.54 15.43 -10.07
CA ASP A 308 -9.23 14.83 -11.22
C ASP A 308 -8.31 13.88 -12.02
N ASP A 309 -8.82 13.33 -13.11
CA ASP A 309 -8.07 12.43 -14.00
C ASP A 309 -6.87 13.13 -14.69
N ASN A 310 -6.87 14.47 -14.72
CA ASN A 310 -5.77 15.29 -15.26
C ASN A 310 -4.76 15.70 -14.17
N GLY A 311 -4.95 15.25 -12.92
CA GLY A 311 -4.12 15.65 -11.78
C GLY A 311 -4.38 17.07 -11.28
N GLN A 312 -5.46 17.73 -11.71
CA GLN A 312 -5.85 19.06 -11.25
C GLN A 312 -6.60 18.98 -9.93
N VAL A 313 -6.32 19.91 -9.03
CA VAL A 313 -7.01 19.99 -7.74
C VAL A 313 -8.47 20.41 -7.97
N VAL A 314 -9.40 19.61 -7.46
CA VAL A 314 -10.83 19.90 -7.48
C VAL A 314 -11.22 20.47 -6.13
N GLU A 315 -11.84 21.66 -6.13
CA GLU A 315 -12.40 22.25 -4.93
C GLU A 315 -13.65 21.48 -4.52
N ILE A 316 -13.68 21.02 -3.26
CA ILE A 316 -14.75 20.19 -2.72
C ILE A 316 -15.34 20.83 -1.48
N GLU A 317 -16.65 21.02 -1.50
CA GLU A 317 -17.42 21.26 -0.30
C GLU A 317 -17.73 19.93 0.39
N TRP A 318 -17.31 19.80 1.64
CA TRP A 318 -17.52 18.62 2.48
C TRP A 318 -18.73 18.80 3.38
N SER A 319 -19.51 17.73 3.53
CA SER A 319 -20.67 17.67 4.42
C SER A 319 -20.63 16.40 5.27
N SER A 320 -21.19 16.47 6.48
CA SER A 320 -21.36 15.28 7.33
C SER A 320 -22.68 14.59 6.99
N ALA A 321 -22.64 13.27 6.80
CA ALA A 321 -23.85 12.48 6.70
C ALA A 321 -24.50 12.25 8.09
N ARG A 322 -25.56 11.43 8.13
CA ARG A 322 -26.21 11.00 9.38
C ARG A 322 -25.26 10.32 10.36
N ASN A 323 -24.24 9.62 9.83
CA ASN A 323 -23.11 9.12 10.62
C ASN A 323 -22.02 10.21 10.63
N PRO A 324 -21.63 10.77 11.78
CA PRO A 324 -20.62 11.83 11.85
C PRO A 324 -19.21 11.38 11.43
N ALA A 325 -18.94 10.06 11.37
CA ALA A 325 -17.70 9.53 10.81
C ALA A 325 -17.73 9.39 9.27
N LEU A 326 -18.89 9.60 8.64
CA LEU A 326 -19.07 9.58 7.19
C LEU A 326 -19.13 11.01 6.65
N VAL A 327 -18.10 11.39 5.91
CA VAL A 327 -18.03 12.67 5.21
C VAL A 327 -18.36 12.43 3.74
N GLN A 328 -19.18 13.32 3.16
CA GLN A 328 -19.60 13.28 1.78
C GLN A 328 -19.26 14.59 1.08
N SER A 329 -18.81 14.52 -0.17
CA SER A 329 -18.63 15.71 -1.00
C SER A 329 -19.96 16.17 -1.60
N GLN A 330 -19.98 17.40 -2.11
CA GLN A 330 -20.94 17.80 -3.13
C GLN A 330 -20.92 16.84 -4.35
N PRO A 331 -21.99 16.81 -5.18
CA PRO A 331 -21.99 16.03 -6.42
C PRO A 331 -20.79 16.37 -7.31
N LEU A 332 -20.14 15.34 -7.85
CA LEU A 332 -19.02 15.45 -8.76
C LEU A 332 -19.39 14.91 -10.14
N SER A 333 -18.58 15.27 -11.14
CA SER A 333 -18.73 14.70 -12.48
C SER A 333 -18.36 13.22 -12.48
N VAL A 334 -18.90 12.47 -13.44
CA VAL A 334 -18.52 11.07 -13.66
C VAL A 334 -17.06 11.01 -14.06
N GLY A 335 -16.26 10.19 -13.38
CA GLY A 335 -14.83 10.09 -13.66
C GLY A 335 -14.02 9.38 -12.59
N ARG A 336 -12.70 9.33 -12.82
CA ARG A 336 -11.70 8.88 -11.86
C ARG A 336 -11.17 10.09 -11.10
N TYR A 337 -11.08 9.96 -9.79
CA TYR A 337 -10.49 10.95 -8.90
C TYR A 337 -9.41 10.28 -8.05
N VAL A 338 -8.37 11.02 -7.68
CA VAL A 338 -7.37 10.58 -6.70
C VAL A 338 -7.59 11.34 -5.41
N VAL A 339 -7.88 10.62 -4.33
CA VAL A 339 -8.07 11.21 -3.01
C VAL A 339 -6.76 11.08 -2.24
N ILE A 340 -6.29 12.20 -1.69
CA ILE A 340 -5.07 12.31 -0.90
C ILE A 340 -5.46 12.83 0.48
N ILE A 341 -5.21 12.03 1.51
CA ILE A 341 -5.50 12.36 2.90
C ILE A 341 -4.18 12.51 3.66
N ASP A 342 -3.94 13.70 4.21
CA ASP A 342 -2.72 14.00 4.95
C ASP A 342 -2.71 13.31 6.33
N LYS A 343 -1.51 13.01 6.83
CA LYS A 343 -1.30 12.41 8.16
C LYS A 343 -1.78 13.32 9.29
N ALA A 344 -1.72 14.64 9.06
CA ALA A 344 -2.09 15.65 10.03
C ALA A 344 -3.60 15.71 10.35
N LEU A 345 -4.45 15.02 9.58
CA LEU A 345 -5.88 14.95 9.87
C LEU A 345 -6.11 14.28 11.25
N THR A 346 -6.87 14.96 12.09
CA THR A 346 -7.21 14.48 13.44
C THR A 346 -8.71 14.26 13.60
N ASP A 347 -9.06 13.41 14.56
CA ASP A 347 -10.44 13.26 15.01
C ASP A 347 -10.78 14.27 16.13
N ARG A 348 -12.02 14.21 16.64
CA ARG A 348 -12.48 15.08 17.73
C ARG A 348 -11.72 14.90 19.04
N ASP A 349 -11.11 13.74 19.26
CA ASP A 349 -10.33 13.42 20.45
C ASP A 349 -8.84 13.78 20.26
N GLY A 350 -8.48 14.35 19.11
CA GLY A 350 -7.09 14.70 18.76
C GLY A 350 -6.25 13.52 18.26
N ARG A 351 -6.84 12.35 18.01
CA ARG A 351 -6.14 11.19 17.44
C ARG A 351 -5.84 11.46 15.97
N GLN A 352 -4.57 11.34 15.60
CA GLN A 352 -4.10 11.58 14.23
C GLN A 352 -4.21 10.35 13.35
N MET A 353 -4.08 10.53 12.04
CA MET A 353 -3.89 9.41 11.12
C MET A 353 -2.49 8.80 11.26
N MET A 354 -2.39 7.48 11.08
CA MET A 354 -1.11 6.77 11.15
C MET A 354 -0.13 7.22 10.06
N ARG A 355 -0.65 7.42 8.84
CA ARG A 355 0.12 7.75 7.64
C ARG A 355 -0.74 8.52 6.64
N LYS A 356 -0.07 9.21 5.72
CA LYS A 356 -0.71 9.74 4.51
C LYS A 356 -1.35 8.58 3.74
N LEU A 357 -2.59 8.76 3.31
CA LEU A 357 -3.29 7.81 2.44
C LEU A 357 -3.53 8.44 1.08
N GLU A 358 -3.39 7.66 0.03
CA GLU A 358 -3.57 8.12 -1.35
C GLU A 358 -4.11 6.98 -2.20
N GLY A 359 -5.15 7.25 -2.98
CA GLY A 359 -5.61 6.29 -3.97
C GLY A 359 -6.85 6.69 -4.75
N PRO A 360 -7.20 5.90 -5.77
CA PRO A 360 -8.25 6.24 -6.71
C PRO A 360 -9.65 6.00 -6.13
N VAL A 361 -10.60 6.83 -6.56
CA VAL A 361 -12.05 6.65 -6.36
C VAL A 361 -12.76 6.95 -7.68
N PHE A 362 -13.76 6.13 -8.02
CA PHE A 362 -14.53 6.28 -9.25
C PHE A 362 -15.95 6.73 -8.94
N ILE A 363 -16.39 7.77 -9.63
CA ILE A 363 -17.77 8.25 -9.62
C ILE A 363 -18.42 7.78 -10.92
N ARG A 364 -19.45 6.95 -10.84
CA ARG A 364 -20.07 6.33 -12.02
C ARG A 364 -21.19 7.18 -12.60
N GLY A 365 -21.86 7.98 -11.76
CA GLY A 365 -23.09 8.68 -12.13
C GLY A 365 -24.21 7.67 -12.36
N ARG A 366 -25.38 7.91 -11.79
CA ARG A 366 -26.55 7.05 -12.04
C ARG A 366 -27.22 7.37 -13.37
#